data_AF-A0A8G1IXF9-F1
#
_entry.id   AF-A0A8G1IXF9-F1
#
_cell.length_a   1.000
_cell.length_b   1.000
_cell.length_c   1.000
_cell.angle_alpha   90.00
_cell.angle_beta   90.00
_cell.angle_gamma   90.00
#
_symmetry.space_group_name_H-M   'P 1'
#
loop_
_entity.id
_entity.type
_entity.pdbx_description
1 polymer ?
#
loop_
_entity_poly.entity_id
_entity_poly.type
_entity_poly.pdbx_seq_one_letter_code
_entity_poly.pdbx_strand_id
1 'polypeptide(L)'
;MDSDPDRRSVAEHLQRAEMMYELGQVPDARAEVDAALRVDPLDPDANAMAAACALAEHDPDEALVYAGAALAHRPDHSRAMITRGYALADAGRREEALQAAASLLDLNRTSWRHHIHYALITRRAGAGQPALDAAWNAVNLAPEEPRTHMALAAIAENLGMDDLAKRSRQAAAELDPEGTDGSPAFKLAFDIASQLPPEARRAPRRWVDADRDDPHWRQKIYGPGLFSGALGRSILLGLAVVFAVPALLGTDIATGPRLFFAVIAVGAWVGWFTVLRRHRNPE
;
A
#
# COMPACT_ATOMS: atom_id res chain seq x y z
N MET A 1 41.26 -19.95 24.91
CA MET A 1 40.09 -19.10 24.60
C MET A 1 40.67 -17.77 24.19
N ASP A 2 40.73 -17.59 22.88
CA ASP A 2 41.47 -16.52 22.21
C ASP A 2 40.47 -15.40 21.92
N SER A 3 40.33 -14.46 22.85
CA SER A 3 39.52 -13.26 22.65
C SER A 3 40.40 -12.18 22.05
N ASP A 4 40.56 -12.24 20.73
CA ASP A 4 41.19 -11.19 19.94
C ASP A 4 40.40 -9.88 20.12
N PRO A 5 40.96 -8.82 20.73
CA PRO A 5 40.28 -7.56 20.96
C PRO A 5 39.91 -6.81 19.66
N ASP A 6 40.41 -7.24 18.51
CA ASP A 6 40.03 -6.69 17.19
C ASP A 6 38.84 -7.44 16.54
N ARG A 7 38.38 -8.54 17.12
CA ARG A 7 37.27 -9.32 16.55
C ARG A 7 35.92 -8.78 17.03
N ARG A 8 35.34 -7.89 16.22
CA ARG A 8 33.98 -7.36 16.42
C ARG A 8 32.93 -8.47 16.51
N SER A 9 31.95 -8.25 17.37
CA SER A 9 30.77 -9.10 17.54
C SER A 9 29.75 -8.92 16.40
N VAL A 10 28.81 -9.85 16.28
CA VAL A 10 27.67 -9.75 15.35
C VAL A 10 26.92 -8.43 15.57
N ALA A 11 26.62 -8.09 16.83
CA ALA A 11 25.88 -6.88 17.17
C ALA A 11 26.60 -5.58 16.74
N GLU A 12 27.92 -5.51 16.92
CA GLU A 12 28.71 -4.33 16.52
C GLU A 12 28.77 -4.17 15.00
N HIS A 13 28.92 -5.28 14.26
CA HIS A 13 28.81 -5.28 12.81
C HIS A 13 27.42 -4.82 12.36
N LEU A 14 26.35 -5.31 12.99
CA LEU A 14 24.98 -4.91 12.65
C LEU A 14 24.66 -3.45 12.95
N GLN A 15 25.17 -2.90 14.05
CA GLN A 15 24.98 -1.48 14.36
C GLN A 15 25.64 -0.59 13.28
N ARG A 16 26.84 -0.96 12.82
CA ARG A 16 27.51 -0.22 11.74
C ARG A 16 26.83 -0.41 10.40
N ALA A 17 26.41 -1.64 10.09
CA ALA A 17 25.64 -1.93 8.89
C ALA A 17 24.35 -1.10 8.84
N GLU A 18 23.61 -1.02 9.95
CA GLU A 18 22.41 -0.19 10.07
C GLU A 18 22.74 1.26 9.74
N MET A 19 23.71 1.86 10.45
CA MET A 19 24.10 3.26 10.23
C MET A 19 24.51 3.54 8.79
N MET A 20 25.31 2.66 8.18
CA MET A 20 25.73 2.78 6.78
C MET A 20 24.55 2.64 5.82
N TYR A 21 23.65 1.70 6.08
CA TYR A 21 22.42 1.51 5.32
C TYR A 21 21.53 2.75 5.41
N GLU A 22 21.39 3.36 6.58
CA GLU A 22 20.63 4.61 6.74
C GLU A 22 21.25 5.74 5.91
N LEU A 23 22.59 5.83 5.87
CA LEU A 23 23.31 6.82 5.06
C LEU A 23 23.28 6.52 3.55
N GLY A 24 22.63 5.44 3.11
CA GLY A 24 22.59 5.02 1.70
C GLY A 24 23.89 4.39 1.20
N GLN A 25 24.84 4.11 2.11
CA GLN A 25 26.10 3.42 1.81
C GLN A 25 25.88 1.91 1.79
N VAL A 26 24.99 1.45 0.90
CA VAL A 26 24.57 0.04 0.81
C VAL A 26 25.75 -0.93 0.63
N PRO A 27 26.78 -0.64 -0.19
CA PRO A 27 27.94 -1.52 -0.32
C PRO A 27 28.76 -1.67 0.98
N ASP A 28 28.91 -0.59 1.75
CA ASP A 28 29.62 -0.63 3.03
C ASP A 28 28.78 -1.37 4.09
N ALA A 29 27.46 -1.16 4.08
CA ALA A 29 26.53 -1.89 4.92
C ALA A 29 26.59 -3.40 4.65
N ARG A 30 26.57 -3.81 3.36
CA ARG A 30 26.73 -5.19 2.93
C ARG A 30 28.02 -5.81 3.47
N ALA A 31 29.15 -5.10 3.39
CA ALA A 31 30.43 -5.62 3.88
C ALA A 31 30.42 -5.89 5.40
N GLU A 32 29.76 -5.03 6.18
CA GLU A 32 29.57 -5.25 7.62
C GLU A 32 28.61 -6.40 7.92
N VAL A 33 27.52 -6.54 7.15
CA VAL A 33 26.61 -7.68 7.28
C VAL A 33 27.30 -9.01 6.95
N ASP A 34 28.09 -9.05 5.88
CA ASP A 34 28.86 -10.25 5.52
C ASP A 34 29.86 -10.61 6.63
N ALA A 35 30.43 -9.60 7.30
CA ALA A 35 31.26 -9.83 8.47
C ALA A 35 30.47 -10.39 9.65
N ALA A 36 29.26 -9.89 9.91
CA ALA A 36 28.35 -10.44 10.92
C ALA A 36 28.00 -11.91 10.61
N LEU A 37 27.64 -12.23 9.36
CA LEU A 37 27.29 -13.59 8.92
C LEU A 37 28.49 -14.55 8.93
N ARG A 38 29.73 -14.08 8.81
CA ARG A 38 30.93 -14.91 9.05
C ARG A 38 31.10 -15.29 10.52
N VAL A 39 30.60 -14.46 11.45
CA VAL A 39 30.63 -14.76 12.89
C VAL A 39 29.47 -15.69 13.27
N ASP A 40 28.25 -15.37 12.83
CA ASP A 40 27.08 -16.23 12.98
C ASP A 40 26.23 -16.25 11.68
N PRO A 41 26.31 -17.32 10.88
CA PRO A 41 25.56 -17.43 9.64
C PRO A 41 24.04 -17.51 9.82
N LEU A 42 23.56 -17.88 11.01
CA LEU A 42 22.14 -18.10 11.29
C LEU A 42 21.50 -16.96 12.08
N ASP A 43 22.26 -15.89 12.38
CA ASP A 43 21.74 -14.75 13.10
C ASP A 43 20.58 -14.09 12.30
N PRO A 44 19.37 -14.01 12.88
CA PRO A 44 18.21 -13.55 12.15
C PRO A 44 18.26 -12.05 11.82
N ASP A 45 18.92 -11.24 12.66
CA ASP A 45 19.05 -9.80 12.46
C ASP A 45 20.05 -9.51 11.32
N ALA A 46 21.15 -10.27 11.23
CA ALA A 46 22.11 -10.22 10.14
C ALA A 46 21.51 -10.69 8.82
N ASN A 47 20.79 -11.80 8.81
CA ASN A 47 20.06 -12.25 7.63
C ASN A 47 18.99 -11.24 7.21
N ALA A 48 18.26 -10.61 8.15
CA ALA A 48 17.29 -9.58 7.82
C ALA A 48 17.93 -8.32 7.22
N MET A 49 19.13 -7.95 7.68
CA MET A 49 19.89 -6.83 7.11
C MET A 49 20.49 -7.17 5.73
N ALA A 50 20.97 -8.40 5.55
CA ALA A 50 21.45 -8.87 4.24
C ALA A 50 20.34 -8.80 3.20
N ALA A 51 19.13 -9.22 3.58
CA ALA A 51 17.96 -9.12 2.73
C ALA A 51 17.65 -7.67 2.36
N ALA A 52 17.75 -6.72 3.31
CA ALA A 52 17.52 -5.31 3.05
C ALA A 52 18.56 -4.72 2.09
N CYS A 53 19.84 -5.08 2.24
CA CYS A 53 20.91 -4.69 1.33
C CYS A 53 20.66 -5.24 -0.09
N ALA A 54 20.33 -6.52 -0.22
CA ALA A 54 20.00 -7.14 -1.52
C ALA A 54 18.82 -6.46 -2.21
N LEU A 55 17.77 -6.12 -1.46
CA LEU A 55 16.62 -5.38 -2.01
C LEU A 55 17.01 -3.98 -2.50
N ALA A 56 17.88 -3.28 -1.76
CA ALA A 56 18.39 -1.97 -2.16
C ALA A 56 19.33 -2.03 -3.37
N GLU A 57 20.00 -3.17 -3.57
CA GLU A 57 20.81 -3.49 -4.76
C GLU A 57 19.95 -3.97 -5.94
N HIS A 58 18.62 -4.01 -5.80
CA HIS A 58 17.67 -4.52 -6.79
C HIS A 58 17.85 -6.01 -7.14
N ASP A 59 18.32 -6.81 -6.18
CA ASP A 59 18.35 -8.27 -6.27
C ASP A 59 17.24 -8.90 -5.41
N PRO A 60 16.01 -9.04 -5.96
CA PRO A 60 14.89 -9.60 -5.20
C PRO A 60 15.08 -11.08 -4.89
N ASP A 61 15.80 -11.84 -5.71
CA ASP A 61 15.98 -13.28 -5.49
C ASP A 61 16.89 -13.52 -4.29
N GLU A 62 18.01 -12.80 -4.20
CA GLU A 62 18.89 -12.88 -3.04
C GLU A 62 18.21 -12.33 -1.77
N ALA A 63 17.44 -11.24 -1.90
CA ALA A 63 16.66 -10.70 -0.78
C ALA A 63 15.67 -11.74 -0.21
N LEU A 64 15.04 -12.54 -1.06
CA LEU A 64 14.13 -13.61 -0.64
C LEU A 64 14.85 -14.75 0.09
N VAL A 65 16.08 -15.08 -0.32
CA VAL A 65 16.89 -16.11 0.35
C VAL A 65 17.20 -15.67 1.78
N TYR A 66 17.78 -14.48 1.96
CA TYR A 66 18.14 -13.98 3.29
C TYR A 66 16.92 -13.68 4.16
N ALA A 67 15.85 -13.11 3.60
CA ALA A 67 14.61 -12.91 4.34
C ALA A 67 13.99 -14.25 4.78
N GLY A 68 14.08 -15.28 3.93
CA GLY A 68 13.68 -16.65 4.27
C GLY A 68 14.49 -17.23 5.42
N ALA A 69 15.82 -17.06 5.41
CA ALA A 69 16.70 -17.51 6.47
C ALA A 69 16.38 -16.81 7.81
N ALA A 70 16.20 -15.49 7.81
CA ALA A 70 15.81 -14.74 9.00
C ALA A 70 14.46 -15.23 9.57
N LEU A 71 13.46 -15.42 8.71
CA LEU A 71 12.12 -15.85 9.11
C LEU A 71 12.05 -17.32 9.55
N ALA A 72 12.98 -18.16 9.10
CA ALA A 72 13.08 -19.54 9.58
C ALA A 72 13.49 -19.60 11.06
N HIS A 73 14.30 -18.65 11.52
CA HIS A 73 14.75 -18.55 12.91
C HIS A 73 13.86 -17.65 13.77
N ARG A 74 13.35 -16.56 13.21
CA ARG A 74 12.45 -15.61 13.88
C ARG A 74 11.26 -15.27 12.97
N PRO A 75 10.16 -16.05 13.03
CA PRO A 75 9.02 -15.89 12.11
C PRO A 75 8.29 -14.55 12.18
N ASP A 76 8.39 -13.84 13.31
CA ASP A 76 7.78 -12.54 13.58
C ASP A 76 8.75 -11.37 13.36
N HIS A 77 9.89 -11.60 12.71
CA HIS A 77 10.89 -10.57 12.45
C HIS A 77 10.38 -9.52 11.45
N SER A 78 9.90 -8.38 11.95
CA SER A 78 9.25 -7.33 11.14
C SER A 78 10.04 -6.90 9.90
N ARG A 79 11.35 -6.61 10.04
CA ARG A 79 12.20 -6.22 8.90
C ARG A 79 12.22 -7.30 7.81
N ALA A 80 12.48 -8.56 8.17
CA ALA A 80 12.51 -9.65 7.20
C ALA A 80 11.15 -9.87 6.52
N MET A 81 10.03 -9.75 7.26
CA MET A 81 8.69 -9.81 6.68
C MET A 81 8.45 -8.69 5.66
N ILE A 82 8.83 -7.45 6.00
CA ILE A 82 8.71 -6.28 5.13
C ILE A 82 9.56 -6.47 3.87
N THR A 83 10.84 -6.82 4.03
CA THR A 83 11.77 -7.03 2.91
C THR A 83 11.28 -8.14 1.99
N ARG A 84 10.79 -9.27 2.55
CA ARG A 84 10.19 -10.35 1.77
C ARG A 84 9.01 -9.85 0.94
N GLY A 85 8.11 -9.06 1.53
CA GLY A 85 6.96 -8.51 0.83
C GLY A 85 7.35 -7.64 -0.37
N TYR A 86 8.35 -6.77 -0.20
CA TYR A 86 8.88 -5.96 -1.31
C TYR A 86 9.59 -6.80 -2.37
N ALA A 87 10.46 -7.72 -1.96
CA ALA A 87 11.19 -8.59 -2.90
C ALA A 87 10.23 -9.47 -3.72
N LEU A 88 9.14 -9.98 -3.12
CA LEU A 88 8.09 -10.69 -3.86
C LEU A 88 7.39 -9.80 -4.88
N ALA A 89 7.12 -8.54 -4.53
CA ALA A 89 6.52 -7.58 -5.47
C ALA A 89 7.47 -7.28 -6.64
N ASP A 90 8.77 -7.19 -6.38
CA ASP A 90 9.83 -6.90 -7.37
C ASP A 90 10.08 -8.07 -8.31
N ALA A 91 10.03 -9.29 -7.79
CA ALA A 91 10.07 -10.51 -8.56
C ALA A 91 8.78 -10.76 -9.37
N GLY A 92 7.79 -9.87 -9.31
CA GLY A 92 6.50 -10.03 -9.99
C GLY A 92 5.59 -11.12 -9.41
N ARG A 93 5.92 -11.66 -8.24
CA ARG A 93 5.17 -12.71 -7.52
C ARG A 93 4.01 -12.08 -6.75
N ARG A 94 3.07 -11.52 -7.51
CA ARG A 94 1.99 -10.66 -7.02
C ARG A 94 1.19 -11.28 -5.87
N GLU A 95 0.67 -12.49 -6.02
CA GLU A 95 -0.20 -13.13 -5.03
C GLU A 95 0.54 -13.35 -3.71
N GLU A 96 1.79 -13.76 -3.78
CA GLU A 96 2.63 -13.99 -2.61
C GLU A 96 3.00 -12.66 -1.92
N ALA A 97 3.24 -11.59 -2.70
CA ALA A 97 3.48 -10.27 -2.15
C ALA A 97 2.26 -9.75 -1.38
N LEU A 98 1.05 -9.97 -1.88
CA LEU A 98 -0.20 -9.60 -1.18
C LEU A 98 -0.37 -10.39 0.12
N GLN A 99 -0.05 -11.69 0.11
CA GLN A 99 -0.10 -12.52 1.32
C GLN A 99 0.95 -12.08 2.35
N ALA A 100 2.17 -11.78 1.90
CA ALA A 100 3.23 -11.26 2.76
C ALA A 100 2.84 -9.90 3.36
N ALA A 101 2.26 -8.99 2.58
CA ALA A 101 1.74 -7.73 3.08
C ALA A 101 0.67 -7.95 4.15
N ALA A 102 -0.31 -8.84 3.91
CA ALA A 102 -1.37 -9.14 4.88
C ALA A 102 -0.82 -9.65 6.22
N SER A 103 0.25 -10.46 6.18
CA SER A 103 0.88 -10.97 7.41
C SER A 103 1.46 -9.88 8.32
N LEU A 104 1.84 -8.70 7.79
CA LEU A 104 2.26 -7.56 8.60
C LEU A 104 1.11 -7.01 9.45
N LEU A 105 -0.09 -7.00 8.88
CA LEU A 105 -1.29 -6.58 9.60
C LEU A 105 -1.71 -7.64 10.62
N ASP A 106 -1.53 -8.93 10.33
CA ASP A 106 -1.77 -10.00 11.30
C ASP A 106 -0.84 -9.89 12.52
N LEU A 107 0.43 -9.49 12.30
CA LEU A 107 1.38 -9.26 13.38
C LEU A 107 0.94 -8.11 14.31
N ASN A 108 0.51 -6.98 13.73
CA ASN A 108 -0.07 -5.89 14.50
C ASN A 108 -0.99 -5.01 13.64
N ARG A 109 -2.30 -5.15 13.86
CA ARG A 109 -3.37 -4.47 13.11
C ARG A 109 -3.48 -2.97 13.38
N THR A 110 -2.95 -2.49 14.51
CA THR A 110 -3.02 -1.07 14.91
C THR A 110 -1.70 -0.33 14.70
N SER A 111 -0.70 -0.99 14.11
CA SER A 111 0.57 -0.35 13.73
C SER A 111 0.40 0.44 12.44
N TRP A 112 0.42 1.78 12.53
CA TRP A 112 0.44 2.65 11.35
C TRP A 112 1.61 2.33 10.40
N ARG A 113 2.75 1.89 10.94
CA ARG A 113 3.92 1.46 10.14
C ARG A 113 3.62 0.23 9.31
N HIS A 114 2.93 -0.76 9.86
CA HIS A 114 2.51 -1.94 9.11
C HIS A 114 1.48 -1.60 8.04
N HIS A 115 0.57 -0.66 8.30
CA HIS A 115 -0.35 -0.15 7.27
C HIS A 115 0.38 0.57 6.14
N ILE A 116 1.41 1.37 6.43
CA ILE A 116 2.27 1.97 5.38
C ILE A 116 2.94 0.88 4.55
N HIS A 117 3.59 -0.11 5.19
CA HIS A 117 4.27 -1.17 4.45
C HIS A 117 3.31 -2.03 3.64
N TYR A 118 2.14 -2.36 4.20
CA TYR A 118 1.06 -3.01 3.44
C TYR A 118 0.70 -2.18 2.20
N ALA A 119 0.47 -0.87 2.36
CA ALA A 119 0.09 0.00 1.27
C ALA A 119 1.16 0.03 0.15
N LEU A 120 2.42 0.14 0.54
CA LEU A 120 3.53 0.22 -0.41
C LEU A 120 3.76 -1.11 -1.15
N ILE A 121 3.73 -2.24 -0.44
CA ILE A 121 3.88 -3.57 -1.04
C ILE A 121 2.71 -3.86 -1.98
N THR A 122 1.47 -3.65 -1.53
CA THR A 122 0.28 -3.90 -2.36
C THR A 122 0.23 -2.99 -3.59
N ARG A 123 0.60 -1.72 -3.45
CA ARG A 123 0.75 -0.81 -4.62
C ARG A 123 1.77 -1.35 -5.60
N ARG A 124 2.95 -1.77 -5.12
CA ARG A 124 4.02 -2.30 -5.98
C ARG A 124 3.63 -3.60 -6.67
N ALA A 125 2.87 -4.45 -5.98
CA ALA A 125 2.24 -5.63 -6.56
C ALA A 125 1.09 -5.29 -7.54
N GLY A 126 0.70 -4.02 -7.66
CA GLY A 126 -0.33 -3.50 -8.57
C GLY A 126 -1.76 -3.58 -8.04
N ALA A 127 -1.95 -3.64 -6.71
CA ALA A 127 -3.23 -3.64 -6.03
C ALA A 127 -3.53 -2.25 -5.44
N GLY A 128 -3.96 -1.32 -6.31
CA GLY A 128 -4.12 0.10 -5.99
C GLY A 128 -5.17 0.44 -4.93
N GLN A 129 -6.35 -0.19 -4.97
CA GLN A 129 -7.41 0.08 -3.99
C GLN A 129 -7.04 -0.39 -2.57
N PRO A 130 -6.56 -1.64 -2.36
CA PRO A 130 -6.04 -2.05 -1.05
C PRO A 130 -4.92 -1.15 -0.53
N ALA A 131 -4.06 -0.66 -1.44
CA ALA A 131 -3.01 0.27 -1.06
C ALA A 131 -3.56 1.60 -0.53
N LEU A 132 -4.58 2.16 -1.20
CA LEU A 132 -5.21 3.41 -0.79
C LEU A 132 -5.92 3.25 0.55
N ASP A 133 -6.66 2.15 0.74
CA ASP A 133 -7.37 1.87 2.00
C ASP A 133 -6.39 1.77 3.18
N ALA A 134 -5.28 1.05 3.00
CA ALA A 134 -4.25 0.92 4.03
C ALA A 134 -3.53 2.25 4.31
N ALA A 135 -3.26 3.06 3.29
CA ALA A 135 -2.67 4.38 3.49
C ALA A 135 -3.61 5.31 4.29
N TRP A 136 -4.92 5.27 4.02
CA TRP A 136 -5.91 5.97 4.85
C TRP A 136 -5.95 5.45 6.29
N ASN A 137 -5.89 4.13 6.49
CA ASN A 137 -5.83 3.55 7.83
C ASN A 137 -4.57 3.99 8.58
N ALA A 138 -3.42 4.09 7.92
CA ALA A 138 -2.20 4.61 8.53
C ALA A 138 -2.41 6.05 9.03
N VAL A 139 -3.01 6.93 8.22
CA VAL A 139 -3.34 8.32 8.61
C VAL A 139 -4.34 8.35 9.76
N ASN A 140 -5.36 7.49 9.76
CA ASN A 140 -6.34 7.43 10.85
C ASN A 140 -5.71 6.95 12.18
N LEU A 141 -4.72 6.05 12.12
CA LEU A 141 -4.03 5.54 13.30
C LEU A 141 -3.00 6.51 13.86
N ALA A 142 -2.34 7.30 13.00
CA ALA A 142 -1.35 8.31 13.40
C ALA A 142 -1.48 9.57 12.51
N PRO A 143 -2.46 10.44 12.79
CA PRO A 143 -2.73 11.63 11.98
C PRO A 143 -1.68 12.73 12.15
N GLU A 144 -0.91 12.71 13.24
CA GLU A 144 0.17 13.65 13.53
C GLU A 144 1.53 13.17 13.03
N GLU A 145 1.61 11.96 12.45
CA GLU A 145 2.85 11.40 11.92
C GLU A 145 3.01 11.80 10.44
N PRO A 146 4.01 12.61 10.07
CA PRO A 146 4.21 13.07 8.69
C PRO A 146 4.31 11.92 7.68
N ARG A 147 4.92 10.80 8.08
CA ARG A 147 5.15 9.63 7.20
C ARG A 147 3.85 8.97 6.73
N THR A 148 2.76 9.03 7.51
CA THR A 148 1.47 8.45 7.09
C THR A 148 0.87 9.25 5.95
N HIS A 149 0.96 10.59 6.03
CA HIS A 149 0.53 11.50 4.98
C HIS A 149 1.42 11.41 3.73
N MET A 150 2.74 11.24 3.88
CA MET A 150 3.64 10.99 2.76
C MET A 150 3.30 9.69 2.03
N ALA A 151 3.02 8.62 2.78
CA ALA A 151 2.59 7.35 2.19
C ALA A 151 1.28 7.54 1.40
N LEU A 152 0.27 8.17 1.99
CA LEU A 152 -1.00 8.45 1.31
C LEU A 152 -0.79 9.30 0.04
N ALA A 153 0.08 10.31 0.10
CA ALA A 153 0.41 11.10 -1.07
C ALA A 153 1.01 10.26 -2.21
N ALA A 154 1.98 9.40 -1.90
CA ALA A 154 2.63 8.53 -2.89
C ALA A 154 1.66 7.52 -3.50
N ILE A 155 0.76 6.93 -2.70
CA ILE A 155 -0.29 6.04 -3.21
C ILE A 155 -1.26 6.83 -4.10
N ALA A 156 -1.73 7.99 -3.66
CA ALA A 156 -2.67 8.82 -4.40
C ALA A 156 -2.08 9.27 -5.76
N GLU A 157 -0.82 9.67 -5.79
CA GLU A 157 -0.10 10.05 -7.01
C GLU A 157 0.01 8.88 -8.00
N ASN A 158 0.34 7.67 -7.51
CA ASN A 158 0.35 6.48 -8.34
C ASN A 158 -1.02 6.16 -8.98
N LEU A 159 -2.10 6.52 -8.31
CA LEU A 159 -3.47 6.32 -8.79
C LEU A 159 -4.01 7.49 -9.63
N GLY A 160 -3.22 8.56 -9.84
CA GLY A 160 -3.64 9.78 -10.54
C GLY A 160 -4.64 10.63 -9.76
N MET A 161 -4.64 10.54 -8.43
CA MET A 161 -5.49 11.32 -7.53
C MET A 161 -4.75 12.59 -7.08
N ASP A 162 -4.47 13.50 -8.02
CA ASP A 162 -3.56 14.64 -7.82
C ASP A 162 -3.99 15.58 -6.69
N ASP A 163 -5.30 15.84 -6.57
CA ASP A 163 -5.84 16.70 -5.51
C ASP A 163 -5.62 16.09 -4.11
N LEU A 164 -5.77 14.78 -3.97
CA LEU A 164 -5.51 14.06 -2.72
C LEU A 164 -4.01 14.05 -2.43
N ALA A 165 -3.19 13.70 -3.42
CA ALA A 165 -1.74 13.67 -3.27
C ALA A 165 -1.19 15.02 -2.81
N LYS A 166 -1.66 16.12 -3.42
CA LYS A 166 -1.26 17.48 -3.03
C LYS A 166 -1.62 17.81 -1.59
N ARG A 167 -2.87 17.52 -1.17
CA ARG A 167 -3.32 17.78 0.21
C ARG A 167 -2.54 16.95 1.23
N SER A 168 -2.29 15.68 0.95
CA SER A 168 -1.51 14.82 1.83
C SER A 168 -0.05 15.27 1.93
N ARG A 169 0.59 15.72 0.84
CA ARG A 169 1.93 16.33 0.94
C ARG A 169 1.94 17.60 1.77
N GLN A 170 0.91 18.44 1.61
CA GLN A 170 0.78 19.66 2.40
C GLN A 170 0.62 19.33 3.89
N ALA A 171 -0.23 18.38 4.25
CA ALA A 171 -0.39 17.94 5.64
C ALA A 171 0.91 17.40 6.23
N ALA A 172 1.68 16.60 5.47
CA ALA A 172 2.99 16.13 5.90
C ALA A 172 3.97 17.29 6.17
N ALA A 173 4.02 18.29 5.28
CA ALA A 173 4.90 19.45 5.40
C ALA A 173 4.48 20.42 6.52
N GLU A 174 3.19 20.48 6.86
CA GLU A 174 2.70 21.25 8.00
C GLU A 174 3.09 20.61 9.34
N LEU A 175 3.14 19.28 9.39
CA LEU A 175 3.54 18.51 10.57
C LEU A 175 5.07 18.49 10.77
N ASP A 176 5.84 18.49 9.68
CA ASP A 176 7.30 18.57 9.70
C ASP A 176 7.82 19.60 8.68
N PRO A 177 7.84 20.89 9.05
CA PRO A 177 8.28 21.98 8.16
C PRO A 177 9.77 21.95 7.83
N GLU A 178 10.59 21.33 8.67
CA GLU A 178 12.04 21.22 8.51
C GLU A 178 12.45 19.98 7.69
N GLY A 179 11.52 19.03 7.48
CA GLY A 179 11.75 17.79 6.74
C GLY A 179 12.68 16.83 7.48
N THR A 180 12.76 16.97 8.81
CA THR A 180 13.74 16.33 9.69
C THR A 180 13.31 14.94 10.20
N ASP A 181 12.03 14.57 10.10
CA ASP A 181 11.48 13.41 10.80
C ASP A 181 11.34 12.12 9.97
N GLY A 182 11.93 12.09 8.78
CA GLY A 182 12.17 10.83 8.06
C GLY A 182 13.57 10.31 8.39
N SER A 183 13.69 9.21 9.16
CA SER A 183 15.01 8.57 9.28
C SER A 183 15.52 8.28 7.86
N PRO A 184 16.80 8.59 7.54
CA PRO A 184 17.35 8.35 6.21
C PRO A 184 17.09 6.92 5.71
N ALA A 185 17.11 5.93 6.61
CA ALA A 185 16.70 4.55 6.32
C ALA A 185 15.22 4.40 5.93
N PHE A 186 14.30 5.06 6.61
CA PHE A 186 12.89 5.05 6.21
C PHE A 186 12.73 5.71 4.85
N LYS A 187 13.40 6.85 4.62
CA LYS A 187 13.35 7.55 3.33
C LYS A 187 13.91 6.66 2.21
N LEU A 188 15.07 6.04 2.40
CA LEU A 188 15.67 5.12 1.44
C LEU A 188 14.78 3.90 1.18
N ALA A 189 14.31 3.24 2.24
CA ALA A 189 13.41 2.09 2.10
C ALA A 189 12.07 2.48 1.46
N PHE A 190 11.55 3.66 1.76
CA PHE A 190 10.35 4.23 1.15
C PHE A 190 10.58 4.61 -0.31
N ASP A 191 11.72 5.19 -0.66
CA ASP A 191 12.09 5.57 -2.03
C ASP A 191 12.30 4.33 -2.88
N ILE A 192 13.05 3.34 -2.38
CA ILE A 192 13.18 2.03 -3.02
C ILE A 192 11.79 1.44 -3.20
N ALA A 193 10.99 1.34 -2.13
CA ALA A 193 9.64 0.78 -2.17
C ALA A 193 8.70 1.52 -3.13
N SER A 194 8.79 2.85 -3.19
CA SER A 194 7.91 3.73 -3.96
C SER A 194 8.24 3.74 -5.45
N GLN A 195 9.49 3.45 -5.82
CA GLN A 195 9.89 3.28 -7.21
C GLN A 195 9.18 2.08 -7.86
N LEU A 196 8.46 2.35 -8.95
CA LEU A 196 7.83 1.31 -9.78
C LEU A 196 8.84 0.80 -10.80
N PRO A 197 8.95 -0.52 -11.04
CA PRO A 197 9.61 -1.00 -12.25
C PRO A 197 8.90 -0.40 -13.49
N PRO A 198 9.64 -0.11 -14.58
CA PRO A 198 9.09 0.56 -15.77
C PRO A 198 7.80 -0.09 -16.30
N GLU A 199 7.69 -1.41 -16.17
CA GLU A 199 6.56 -2.23 -16.61
C GLU A 199 5.30 -2.10 -15.74
N ALA A 200 5.47 -1.73 -14.45
CA ALA A 200 4.37 -1.48 -13.52
C ALA A 200 3.82 -0.04 -13.63
N ARG A 201 4.49 0.85 -14.36
CA ARG A 201 3.96 2.15 -14.78
C ARG A 201 2.94 2.00 -15.92
N ARG A 202 2.03 1.02 -15.81
CA ARG A 202 0.84 1.01 -16.67
C ARG A 202 0.06 2.27 -16.30
N ALA A 203 -0.02 3.20 -17.26
CA ALA A 203 -0.77 4.43 -17.13
C ALA A 203 -2.11 4.12 -16.45
N PRO A 204 -2.50 4.88 -15.42
CA PRO A 204 -3.73 4.62 -14.70
C PRO A 204 -4.86 4.54 -15.72
N ARG A 205 -5.64 3.46 -15.67
CA ARG A 205 -6.97 3.50 -16.28
C ARG A 205 -7.74 4.55 -15.50
N ARG A 206 -7.75 5.78 -16.00
CA ARG A 206 -8.66 6.84 -15.58
C ARG A 206 -10.06 6.23 -15.61
N TRP A 207 -10.67 6.07 -14.44
CA TRP A 207 -12.02 5.52 -14.34
C TRP A 207 -13.03 6.38 -15.13
N VAL A 208 -12.69 7.65 -15.37
CA VAL A 208 -13.25 8.52 -16.41
C VAL A 208 -12.13 9.41 -16.94
N ASP A 209 -11.88 9.40 -18.26
CA ASP A 209 -11.00 10.34 -18.95
C ASP A 209 -11.61 11.76 -18.98
N ALA A 210 -11.79 12.40 -17.83
CA ALA A 210 -12.19 13.80 -17.79
C ALA A 210 -11.10 14.59 -17.07
N ASP A 211 -10.34 15.39 -17.82
CA ASP A 211 -9.59 16.48 -17.21
C ASP A 211 -10.57 17.39 -16.46
N ARG A 212 -10.10 17.98 -15.36
CA ARG A 212 -10.91 18.86 -14.50
C ARG A 212 -11.52 20.05 -15.28
N ASP A 213 -10.89 20.39 -16.41
CA ASP A 213 -11.32 21.44 -17.35
C ASP A 213 -11.92 20.90 -18.66
N ASP A 214 -12.21 19.60 -18.78
CA ASP A 214 -12.82 19.03 -20.00
C ASP A 214 -14.28 19.49 -20.13
N PRO A 215 -14.63 20.34 -21.12
CA PRO A 215 -16.00 20.84 -21.27
C PRO A 215 -17.04 19.75 -21.54
N HIS A 216 -16.62 18.52 -21.89
CA HIS A 216 -17.48 17.38 -22.17
C HIS A 216 -17.45 16.30 -21.07
N TRP A 217 -16.89 16.59 -19.89
CA TRP A 217 -16.83 15.64 -18.76
C TRP A 217 -18.19 15.03 -18.41
N ARG A 218 -19.26 15.83 -18.52
CA ARG A 218 -20.65 15.39 -18.28
C ARG A 218 -21.08 14.32 -19.27
N GLN A 219 -20.75 14.45 -20.56
CA GLN A 219 -21.11 13.44 -21.56
C GLN A 219 -20.39 12.11 -21.30
N LYS A 220 -19.18 12.13 -20.75
CA LYS A 220 -18.44 10.90 -20.40
C LYS A 220 -19.04 10.19 -19.17
N ILE A 221 -19.53 10.94 -18.18
CA ILE A 221 -20.17 10.38 -16.98
C ILE A 221 -21.58 9.85 -17.29
N TYR A 222 -22.37 10.60 -18.06
CA TYR A 222 -23.79 10.30 -18.29
C TYR A 222 -24.07 9.53 -19.59
N GLY A 223 -23.21 9.65 -20.61
CA GLY A 223 -23.41 9.06 -21.94
C GLY A 223 -24.66 9.58 -22.68
N PRO A 224 -24.87 9.21 -23.96
CA PRO A 224 -26.06 9.62 -24.72
C PRO A 224 -27.38 8.97 -24.24
N GLY A 225 -27.32 7.99 -23.33
CA GLY A 225 -28.49 7.29 -22.80
C GLY A 225 -28.31 6.83 -21.35
N LEU A 226 -29.43 6.52 -20.68
CA LEU A 226 -29.56 6.27 -19.23
C LEU A 226 -28.57 5.24 -18.65
N PHE A 227 -27.98 4.36 -19.47
CA PHE A 227 -27.08 3.27 -19.06
C PHE A 227 -25.73 3.23 -19.80
N SER A 228 -25.44 4.23 -20.62
CA SER A 228 -24.28 4.20 -21.54
C SER A 228 -23.00 4.78 -20.96
N GLY A 229 -23.10 5.67 -19.96
CA GLY A 229 -21.94 6.26 -19.26
C GLY A 229 -21.42 5.41 -18.10
N ALA A 230 -20.25 5.77 -17.58
CA ALA A 230 -19.61 5.09 -16.45
C ALA A 230 -20.54 5.00 -15.22
N LEU A 231 -21.31 6.05 -14.95
CA LEU A 231 -22.28 6.09 -13.84
C LEU A 231 -23.46 5.13 -14.07
N GLY A 232 -23.93 4.99 -15.31
CA GLY A 232 -25.02 4.09 -15.67
C GLY A 232 -24.65 2.61 -15.48
N ARG A 233 -23.39 2.25 -15.73
CA ARG A 233 -22.87 0.90 -15.50
C ARG A 233 -22.75 0.57 -14.00
N SER A 234 -22.30 1.52 -13.18
CA SER A 234 -22.25 1.38 -11.72
C SER A 234 -23.65 1.21 -11.11
N ILE A 235 -24.65 1.91 -11.66
CA ILE A 235 -26.06 1.80 -11.25
C ILE A 235 -26.64 0.43 -11.62
N LEU A 236 -26.35 -0.11 -12.80
CA LEU A 236 -26.76 -1.47 -13.18
C LEU A 236 -26.14 -2.52 -12.24
N LEU A 237 -24.89 -2.32 -11.82
CA LEU A 237 -24.21 -3.18 -10.87
C LEU A 237 -24.85 -3.09 -9.48
N GLY A 238 -25.21 -1.88 -9.01
CA GLY A 238 -25.93 -1.67 -7.76
C GLY A 238 -27.34 -2.29 -7.77
N LEU A 239 -28.10 -2.12 -8.84
CA LEU A 239 -29.41 -2.77 -9.02
C LEU A 239 -29.26 -4.29 -9.09
N ALA A 240 -28.27 -4.81 -9.83
CA ALA A 240 -27.99 -6.23 -9.87
C ALA A 240 -27.69 -6.79 -8.47
N VAL A 241 -26.93 -6.07 -7.63
CA VAL A 241 -26.68 -6.48 -6.23
C VAL A 241 -27.96 -6.44 -5.40
N VAL A 242 -28.75 -5.36 -5.48
CA VAL A 242 -30.00 -5.21 -4.70
C VAL A 242 -31.05 -6.27 -5.07
N PHE A 243 -31.11 -6.72 -6.32
CA PHE A 243 -32.08 -7.74 -6.77
C PHE A 243 -31.52 -9.17 -6.77
N ALA A 244 -30.22 -9.38 -7.01
CA ALA A 244 -29.60 -10.69 -7.00
C ALA A 244 -29.29 -11.19 -5.59
N VAL A 245 -28.93 -10.31 -4.64
CA VAL A 245 -28.65 -10.72 -3.25
C VAL A 245 -29.88 -11.33 -2.56
N PRO A 246 -31.10 -10.79 -2.69
CA PRO A 246 -32.31 -11.45 -2.20
C PRO A 246 -32.65 -12.77 -2.91
N ALA A 247 -32.30 -12.91 -4.20
CA ALA A 247 -32.49 -14.14 -4.97
C ALA A 247 -31.49 -15.25 -4.57
N LEU A 248 -30.27 -14.86 -4.17
CA LEU A 248 -29.20 -15.74 -3.69
C LEU A 248 -29.36 -16.15 -2.22
N LEU A 249 -29.98 -15.32 -1.37
CA LEU A 249 -30.19 -15.58 0.05
C LEU A 249 -31.40 -16.50 0.34
N GLY A 250 -32.11 -16.98 -0.68
CA GLY A 250 -33.18 -17.96 -0.54
C GLY A 250 -34.48 -17.41 0.10
N THR A 251 -35.52 -18.25 0.07
CA THR A 251 -36.88 -17.90 0.52
C THR A 251 -37.05 -17.76 2.04
N ASP A 252 -35.99 -17.92 2.83
CA ASP A 252 -36.07 -18.01 4.31
C ASP A 252 -36.20 -16.67 5.06
N ILE A 253 -36.04 -15.54 4.38
CA ILE A 253 -36.33 -14.23 4.97
C ILE A 253 -37.85 -14.02 5.03
N ALA A 254 -38.39 -13.72 6.22
CA ALA A 254 -39.80 -13.40 6.39
C ALA A 254 -40.24 -12.25 5.44
N THR A 255 -41.51 -12.27 5.03
CA THR A 255 -42.06 -11.31 4.05
C THR A 255 -41.93 -9.84 4.51
N GLY A 256 -41.94 -9.60 5.83
CA GLY A 256 -41.80 -8.26 6.43
C GLY A 256 -40.47 -7.57 6.10
N PRO A 257 -39.31 -8.13 6.49
CA PRO A 257 -38.01 -7.57 6.14
C PRO A 257 -37.79 -7.37 4.64
N ARG A 258 -38.30 -8.26 3.78
CA ARG A 258 -38.21 -8.11 2.32
C ARG A 258 -38.92 -6.86 1.82
N LEU A 259 -40.15 -6.64 2.28
CA LEU A 259 -40.93 -5.45 1.93
C LEU A 259 -40.27 -4.18 2.47
N PHE A 260 -39.69 -4.23 3.67
CA PHE A 260 -38.96 -3.10 4.25
C PHE A 260 -37.76 -2.67 3.38
N PHE A 261 -36.91 -3.61 2.96
CA PHE A 261 -35.79 -3.30 2.08
C PHE A 261 -36.24 -2.84 0.68
N ALA A 262 -37.33 -3.41 0.14
CA ALA A 262 -37.90 -2.98 -1.12
C ALA A 262 -38.41 -1.52 -1.07
N VAL A 263 -39.09 -1.14 0.02
CA VAL A 263 -39.59 0.23 0.22
C VAL A 263 -38.44 1.23 0.37
N ILE A 264 -37.38 0.88 1.12
CA ILE A 264 -36.19 1.74 1.24
C ILE A 264 -35.50 1.90 -0.11
N ALA A 265 -35.35 0.81 -0.87
CA ALA A 265 -34.74 0.86 -2.20
C ALA A 265 -35.53 1.75 -3.17
N VAL A 266 -36.87 1.64 -3.18
CA VAL A 266 -37.75 2.48 -4.01
C VAL A 266 -37.71 3.95 -3.55
N GLY A 267 -37.74 4.21 -2.25
CA GLY A 267 -37.66 5.57 -1.70
C GLY A 267 -36.33 6.25 -2.02
N ALA A 268 -35.23 5.53 -1.87
CA ALA A 268 -33.89 6.01 -2.26
C ALA A 268 -33.82 6.27 -3.79
N TRP A 269 -34.43 5.40 -4.60
CA TRP A 269 -34.47 5.55 -6.05
C TRP A 269 -35.28 6.79 -6.50
N VAL A 270 -36.45 7.04 -5.91
CA VAL A 270 -37.29 8.21 -6.22
C VAL A 270 -36.64 9.52 -5.73
N GLY A 271 -36.09 9.53 -4.52
CA GLY A 271 -35.36 10.69 -3.98
C GLY A 271 -34.12 11.03 -4.83
N TRP A 272 -33.42 10.01 -5.32
CA TRP A 272 -32.28 10.22 -6.20
C TRP A 272 -32.68 10.67 -7.62
N PHE A 273 -33.76 10.11 -8.19
CA PHE A 273 -34.26 10.48 -9.52
C PHE A 273 -34.68 11.96 -9.59
N THR A 274 -35.26 12.48 -8.52
CA THR A 274 -35.64 13.90 -8.41
C THR A 274 -34.42 14.82 -8.34
N VAL A 275 -33.37 14.44 -7.60
CA VAL A 275 -32.08 15.17 -7.58
C VAL A 275 -31.39 15.14 -8.94
N LEU A 276 -31.38 13.97 -9.62
CA LEU A 276 -30.74 13.80 -10.93
C LEU A 276 -31.44 14.63 -12.02
N ARG A 277 -32.77 14.71 -11.99
CA ARG A 277 -33.55 15.55 -12.91
C ARG A 277 -33.22 17.04 -12.73
N ARG A 278 -33.01 17.48 -11.49
CA ARG A 278 -32.65 18.87 -11.16
C ARG A 278 -31.27 19.27 -11.64
N HIS A 279 -30.30 18.34 -11.62
CA HIS A 279 -28.94 18.61 -12.12
C HIS A 279 -28.80 18.52 -13.64
N ARG A 280 -29.74 17.87 -14.33
CA ARG A 280 -29.72 17.71 -15.79
C ARG A 280 -30.27 18.93 -16.55
N ASN A 281 -31.16 19.70 -15.91
CA ASN A 281 -31.71 20.96 -16.42
C ASN A 281 -31.52 22.08 -15.37
N PRO A 282 -30.35 22.72 -15.29
CA PRO A 282 -30.26 24.02 -14.65
C PRO A 282 -30.92 25.05 -15.58
N GLU A 283 -31.89 25.80 -15.06
CA GLU A 283 -32.25 27.11 -15.64
C GLU A 283 -31.01 28.04 -15.64
#